data_AF-A0A1X7SNC4-F1
#
_entry.id   AF-A0A1X7SNC4-F1
#
_cell.length_a   1.000
_cell.length_b   1.000
_cell.length_c   1.000
_cell.angle_alpha   90.00
_cell.angle_beta   90.00
_cell.angle_gamma   90.00
#
_symmetry.space_group_name_H-M   'P 1'
#
loop_
_entity.id
_entity.type
_entity.pdbx_description
1 polymer ?
#
loop_
_entity_poly.entity_id
_entity_poly.type
_entity_poly.pdbx_seq_one_letter_code
_entity_poly.pdbx_strand_id
1 'polypeptide(L)'
;MFGQTNCWVHPDLDYVAYELTSGEIFISTRRSALNMSCQGFTKDFGKVEPVLTLKGKDILGLSLKAPLTSYDVIYTLPMLTIKEDK
;
A
#
# COMPACT_ATOMS: atom_id res chain seq x y z
N MET A 1 15.63 -2.54 -4.43
CA MET A 1 15.71 -2.02 -5.82
C MET A 1 16.54 -0.75 -5.76
N PHE A 2 17.69 -0.69 -6.43
CA PHE A 2 18.64 0.41 -6.23
C PHE A 2 18.22 1.75 -6.83
N GLY A 3 17.38 1.75 -7.88
CA GLY A 3 16.99 2.95 -8.63
C GLY A 3 15.61 3.51 -8.30
N GLN A 4 15.06 3.25 -7.10
CA GLN A 4 13.75 3.80 -6.71
C GLN A 4 13.86 5.29 -6.41
N THR A 5 13.11 6.12 -7.14
CA THR A 5 13.08 7.58 -6.97
C THR A 5 11.79 8.08 -6.30
N ASN A 6 10.69 7.33 -6.44
CA ASN A 6 9.36 7.68 -5.95
C ASN A 6 8.47 6.43 -5.82
N CYS A 7 7.25 6.62 -5.31
CA CYS A 7 6.21 5.60 -5.26
C CYS A 7 4.94 6.11 -5.96
N TRP A 8 4.32 5.31 -6.81
CA TRP A 8 3.14 5.73 -7.58
C TRP A 8 1.83 5.31 -6.90
N VAL A 9 0.90 6.25 -6.81
CA VAL A 9 -0.44 6.03 -6.24
C VAL A 9 -1.48 6.60 -7.19
N HIS A 10 -2.61 5.92 -7.36
CA HIS A 10 -3.72 6.49 -8.11
C HIS A 10 -4.55 7.39 -7.19
N PRO A 11 -4.73 8.69 -7.46
CA PRO A 11 -5.40 9.62 -6.55
C PRO A 11 -6.84 9.21 -6.20
N ASP A 12 -7.56 8.66 -7.18
CA ASP A 12 -9.00 8.34 -7.04
C ASP A 12 -9.29 6.92 -6.56
N LEU A 13 -8.28 6.05 -6.46
CA LEU A 13 -8.50 4.67 -5.97
C LEU A 13 -8.63 4.63 -4.45
N ASP A 14 -9.42 3.68 -3.98
CA ASP A 14 -9.59 3.42 -2.55
C ASP A 14 -8.53 2.43 -2.07
N TYR A 15 -7.81 2.83 -1.02
CA TYR A 15 -6.81 2.04 -0.32
C TYR A 15 -7.31 1.66 1.06
N VAL A 16 -6.86 0.51 1.56
CA VAL A 16 -7.15 0.01 2.90
C VAL A 16 -5.86 -0.17 3.68
N ALA A 17 -5.88 0.30 4.92
CA ALA A 17 -4.87 0.00 5.92
C ALA A 17 -5.36 -1.19 6.75
N TYR A 18 -4.57 -2.25 6.85
CA TYR A 18 -4.92 -3.46 7.60
C TYR A 18 -3.71 -3.99 8.37
N GLU A 19 -3.98 -4.68 9.48
CA GLU A 19 -2.97 -5.24 10.36
C GLU A 19 -2.49 -6.61 9.86
N LEU A 20 -1.19 -6.84 9.90
CA LEU A 20 -0.57 -8.13 9.68
C LEU A 20 -0.51 -8.96 10.96
N THR A 21 -0.19 -10.25 10.82
CA THR A 21 0.16 -11.13 11.95
C THR A 21 1.37 -10.64 12.75
N SER A 22 2.27 -9.86 12.12
CA SER A 22 3.41 -9.22 12.77
C SER A 22 3.05 -7.99 13.62
N GLY A 23 1.80 -7.49 13.55
CA GLY A 23 1.36 -6.25 14.18
C GLY A 23 1.69 -4.98 13.39
N GLU A 24 2.31 -5.11 12.21
CA GLU A 24 2.56 -3.99 11.30
C GLU A 24 1.30 -3.66 10.48
N ILE A 25 1.19 -2.41 10.03
CA ILE A 25 0.07 -1.95 9.20
C ILE A 25 0.53 -1.85 7.76
N PHE A 26 -0.16 -2.57 6.88
CA PHE A 26 0.05 -2.51 5.44
C PHE A 26 -1.04 -1.69 4.77
N ILE A 27 -0.65 -0.92 3.74
CA ILE A 27 -1.56 -0.11 2.93
C ILE A 27 -1.56 -0.71 1.52
N SER A 28 -2.72 -1.17 1.05
CA SER A 28 -2.89 -1.67 -0.32
C SER A 28 -4.34 -1.56 -0.79
N THR A 29 -4.67 -2.06 -1.98
CA THR A 29 -6.07 -2.15 -2.41
C THR A 29 -6.78 -3.27 -1.65
N ARG A 30 -8.11 -3.19 -1.56
CA ARG A 30 -8.91 -4.21 -0.86
C ARG A 30 -8.71 -5.61 -1.43
N ARG A 31 -8.55 -5.71 -2.76
CA ARG A 31 -8.30 -6.99 -3.44
C ARG A 31 -6.94 -7.57 -3.06
N SER A 32 -5.89 -6.76 -3.05
CA SER A 32 -4.56 -7.20 -2.61
C SER A 32 -4.59 -7.67 -1.16
N ALA A 33 -5.25 -6.92 -0.27
CA ALA A 33 -5.40 -7.32 1.13
C ALA A 33 -6.11 -8.68 1.28
N LEU A 34 -7.15 -8.94 0.50
CA LEU A 34 -7.87 -10.23 0.51
C LEU A 34 -7.01 -11.38 -0.06
N ASN A 35 -6.22 -11.12 -1.10
CA ASN A 35 -5.27 -12.12 -1.59
C ASN A 35 -4.19 -12.43 -0.53
N MET A 36 -3.78 -11.43 0.25
CA MET A 36 -2.81 -11.60 1.33
C MET A 36 -3.40 -12.38 2.52
N SER A 37 -4.68 -12.19 2.85
CA SER A 37 -5.33 -12.96 3.92
C SER A 37 -5.43 -14.45 3.61
N CYS A 38 -5.60 -14.81 2.32
CA CYS A 38 -5.53 -16.19 1.86
C CYS A 38 -4.11 -16.80 1.87
N GLN A 39 -3.07 -15.99 2.12
CA GLN A 39 -1.66 -16.42 2.20
C GLN A 39 -1.13 -16.44 3.64
N GLY A 40 -1.98 -16.22 4.64
CA GLY A 40 -1.60 -16.25 6.06
C GLY A 40 -0.91 -14.98 6.56
N PHE A 41 -1.03 -13.86 5.84
CA PHE A 41 -0.50 -12.57 6.29
C PHE A 41 -1.39 -11.87 7.32
N THR A 42 -2.68 -12.21 7.37
CA THR A 42 -3.64 -11.71 8.36
C THR A 42 -3.91 -12.75 9.45
N LYS A 43 -4.43 -12.31 10.60
CA LYS A 43 -4.78 -13.20 11.74
C LYS A 43 -5.78 -14.29 11.34
N ASP A 44 -6.81 -13.90 10.59
CA ASP A 44 -7.86 -14.80 10.12
C ASP A 44 -7.72 -15.06 8.62
N PHE A 45 -7.89 -16.33 8.23
CA PHE A 45 -7.87 -16.74 6.83
C PHE A 45 -9.08 -16.18 6.07
N GLY A 46 -8.84 -15.52 4.94
CA GLY A 46 -9.89 -14.99 4.06
C GLY A 46 -10.68 -13.80 4.63
N LYS A 47 -10.26 -13.26 5.78
CA LYS A 47 -10.87 -12.06 6.38
C LYS A 47 -9.84 -10.94 6.44
N VAL A 48 -10.28 -9.74 6.05
CA VAL A 48 -9.52 -8.51 6.16
C VAL A 48 -10.40 -7.53 6.93
N GLU A 49 -9.97 -7.15 8.12
CA GLU A 49 -10.60 -6.09 8.89
C GLU A 49 -9.79 -4.81 8.65
N PRO A 50 -10.26 -3.91 7.77
CA PRO A 50 -9.55 -2.66 7.51
C PRO A 50 -9.63 -1.77 8.75
N VAL A 51 -8.48 -1.29 9.22
CA VAL A 51 -8.36 -0.30 10.29
C VAL A 51 -8.82 1.06 9.78
N LEU A 52 -8.47 1.38 8.53
CA LEU A 52 -8.80 2.64 7.89
C LEU A 52 -8.95 2.45 6.39
N THR A 53 -9.91 3.15 5.80
CA THR A 53 -10.05 3.31 4.35
C THR A 53 -9.65 4.73 3.98
N LEU A 54 -8.78 4.87 2.99
CA LEU A 54 -8.19 6.12 2.54
C LEU A 54 -8.34 6.24 1.03
N LYS A 55 -8.41 7.46 0.52
CA LYS A 55 -8.23 7.69 -0.93
C LYS A 55 -6.77 7.83 -1.25
N GLY A 56 -6.39 7.46 -2.47
CA GLY A 56 -5.02 7.66 -2.94
C GLY A 56 -4.56 9.11 -2.85
N LYS A 57 -5.48 10.08 -2.99
CA LYS A 57 -5.23 11.50 -2.81
C LYS A 57 -4.73 11.85 -1.41
N ASP A 58 -5.20 11.14 -0.39
CA ASP A 58 -4.83 11.41 1.02
C ASP A 58 -3.39 11.01 1.32
N ILE A 59 -2.85 10.07 0.54
CA ILE A 59 -1.47 9.55 0.70
C ILE A 59 -0.49 10.14 -0.32
N LEU A 60 -0.86 11.16 -1.09
CA LEU A 60 0.05 11.87 -2.00
C LEU A 60 1.00 12.79 -1.23
N GLY A 61 2.27 12.83 -1.65
CA GLY A 61 3.29 13.67 -1.03
C GLY A 61 3.86 13.16 0.29
N LEU A 62 3.50 11.94 0.72
CA LEU A 62 4.08 11.31 1.91
C LEU A 62 5.53 10.92 1.67
N SER A 63 6.38 11.20 2.66
CA SER A 63 7.77 10.74 2.70
C SER A 63 7.83 9.25 3.05
N LEU A 64 8.55 8.48 2.25
CA LEU A 64 8.76 7.04 2.43
C LEU A 64 10.26 6.73 2.47
N LYS A 65 10.61 5.71 3.25
CA LYS A 65 11.93 5.09 3.22
C LYS A 65 11.87 3.82 2.38
N ALA A 66 12.49 3.85 1.20
CA ALA A 66 12.52 2.71 0.30
C ALA A 66 13.74 1.80 0.57
N PRO A 67 13.61 0.48 0.35
CA PRO A 67 14.72 -0.45 0.56
C PRO A 67 15.74 -0.38 -0.59
N LEU A 68 17.03 -0.31 -0.23
CA LEU A 68 18.20 -0.39 -1.13
C LEU A 68 18.40 0.78 -2.09
N THR A 69 17.54 1.81 -2.08
CA THR A 69 17.78 3.02 -2.88
C THR A 69 18.90 3.87 -2.26
N SER A 70 19.58 4.67 -3.09
CA SER A 70 20.55 5.66 -2.62
C SER A 70 19.91 6.91 -2.03
N TYR A 71 18.59 7.09 -2.20
CA TYR A 71 17.85 8.22 -1.64
C TYR A 71 17.33 7.88 -0.24
N ASP A 72 17.69 8.69 0.75
CA ASP A 72 17.24 8.49 2.14
C ASP A 72 15.71 8.59 2.27
N VAL A 73 15.10 9.48 1.49
CA VAL A 73 13.66 9.73 1.46
C VAL A 73 13.18 9.83 0.02
N ILE A 74 12.09 9.13 -0.29
CA ILE A 74 11.34 9.26 -1.54
C ILE A 74 9.90 9.68 -1.24
N TYR A 75 9.15 10.12 -2.27
CA TYR A 75 7.78 10.60 -2.08
C TYR A 75 6.77 9.81 -2.90
N THR A 76 5.52 9.81 -2.44
CA THR A 76 4.37 9.32 -3.20
C THR A 76 3.91 10.35 -4.22
N LEU A 77 3.78 9.94 -5.48
CA LEU A 77 3.37 10.77 -6.60
C LEU A 77 2.15 10.18 -7.32
N PRO A 78 1.32 11.02 -7.95
CA PRO A 78 0.10 10.58 -8.62
C PRO A 78 0.39 9.95 -9.98
N MET A 79 -0.23 8.81 -10.26
CA MET A 79 -0.23 8.18 -11.60
C MET A 79 -1.65 7.76 -11.98
N LEU A 80 -2.21 8.39 -13.01
CA LEU A 80 -3.61 8.22 -13.44
C LEU A 80 -3.86 6.95 -14.27
N THR A 81 -2.82 6.19 -14.61
CA THR A 81 -2.91 5.01 -15.49
C THR A 81 -2.78 3.68 -14.73
N ILE A 82 -2.70 3.73 -13.40
CA ILE A 82 -2.71 2.54 -12.55
C ILE A 82 -4.08 1.88 -12.65
N LYS A 83 -4.07 0.55 -12.83
CA LYS A 83 -5.30 -0.26 -12.87
C LYS A 83 -5.50 -0.92 -11.52
N GLU A 84 -6.71 -0.84 -10.99
CA GLU A 84 -7.09 -1.47 -9.72
C GLU A 84 -7.08 -3.01 -9.81
N ASP A 85 -7.27 -3.55 -11.01
CA ASP A 85 -7.42 -4.99 -11.24
C ASP A 85 -6.11 -5.80 -11.23
N LYS A 86 -4.97 -5.18 -10.94
CA LYS A 86 -3.65 -5.81 -11.00
C LYS A 86 -2.97 -5.94 -9.66
#